data_AF-A0A4Y4XN08-F1
#
_entry.id   AF-A0A4Y4XN08-F1
#
_cell.length_a   1.000
_cell.length_b   1.000
_cell.length_c   1.000
_cell.angle_alpha   90.00
_cell.angle_beta   90.00
_cell.angle_gamma   90.00
#
_symmetry.space_group_name_H-M   'P 1'
#
loop_
_entity.id
_entity.type
_entity.pdbx_description
1 polymer ?
#
loop_
_entity_poly.entity_id
_entity_poly.type
_entity_poly.pdbx_seq_one_letter_code
_entity_poly.pdbx_strand_id
1 'polypeptide(L)'
;FNEKSEVNFKEEVSKEDRTKFEQALRVLHAIVNNSTSSRYLSDDNQKFLESLAQAEKIANEQIEKTLEIVSTSDVDVDFEAFKELMLEVDFVAVGLKSYSQSQLLDLNGGHWDLEVPSLPKERVTFRFDNLPKDPDNKEMDFYACSSLKDLKKGVVAIDFGTKSTTASYMDETGTYRLLSISGLVDDASPTKFENPTIMEFRHRKKFITEYNALDHRPFTE
;
A
#
# COMPACT_ATOMS: atom_id res chain seq x y z
N PHE A 1 15.07 -4.34 -19.34
CA PHE A 1 14.85 -5.61 -18.61
C PHE A 1 13.41 -6.03 -18.80
N ASN A 2 13.16 -7.29 -19.17
CA ASN A 2 11.81 -7.84 -19.19
C ASN A 2 11.54 -8.42 -17.80
N GLU A 3 10.34 -8.25 -17.23
CA GLU A 3 9.95 -8.80 -15.92
C GLU A 3 10.16 -10.32 -15.77
N LYS A 4 10.39 -11.03 -16.88
CA LYS A 4 10.59 -12.49 -16.99
C LYS A 4 12.04 -12.94 -17.16
N SER A 5 13.02 -12.04 -17.27
CA SER A 5 14.43 -12.46 -17.38
C SER A 5 14.99 -12.74 -15.98
N GLU A 6 15.31 -14.00 -15.72
CA GLU A 6 15.93 -14.44 -14.47
C GLU A 6 17.31 -13.78 -14.31
N VAL A 7 17.51 -13.00 -13.24
CA VAL A 7 18.76 -12.28 -12.99
C VAL A 7 19.79 -13.26 -12.45
N ASN A 8 20.92 -13.38 -13.14
CA ASN A 8 22.04 -14.17 -12.65
C ASN A 8 22.91 -13.33 -11.71
N PHE A 9 23.11 -13.81 -10.49
CA PHE A 9 23.95 -13.16 -9.49
C PHE A 9 25.29 -13.89 -9.33
N LYS A 10 26.33 -13.16 -8.91
CA LYS A 10 27.55 -13.82 -8.44
C LYS A 10 27.29 -14.57 -7.12
N GLU A 11 28.12 -15.57 -6.84
CA GLU A 11 27.91 -16.48 -5.70
C GLU A 11 28.00 -15.76 -4.35
N GLU A 12 28.81 -14.70 -4.27
CA GLU A 12 29.01 -13.88 -3.07
C GLU A 12 27.81 -12.98 -2.71
N VAL A 13 26.84 -12.81 -3.60
CA VAL A 13 25.67 -11.95 -3.36
C VAL A 13 24.69 -12.65 -2.41
N SER A 14 24.35 -11.98 -1.32
CA SER A 14 23.42 -12.50 -0.31
C SER A 14 22.00 -12.65 -0.86
N LYS A 15 21.17 -13.53 -0.26
CA LYS A 15 19.76 -13.67 -0.67
C LYS A 15 18.94 -12.39 -0.43
N GLU A 16 19.30 -11.65 0.60
CA GLU A 16 18.67 -10.37 0.94
C GLU A 16 18.93 -9.35 -0.17
N ASP A 17 20.19 -9.17 -0.57
CA ASP A 17 20.57 -8.22 -1.62
C ASP A 17 19.97 -8.58 -2.98
N ARG A 18 19.86 -9.88 -3.29
CA ARG A 18 19.14 -10.34 -4.50
C ARG A 18 17.68 -9.89 -4.48
N THR A 19 17.00 -10.08 -3.35
CA THR A 19 15.59 -9.71 -3.19
C THR A 19 15.42 -8.19 -3.32
N LYS A 20 16.26 -7.41 -2.65
CA LYS A 20 16.26 -5.94 -2.75
C LYS A 20 16.53 -5.47 -4.18
N PHE A 21 17.49 -6.09 -4.86
CA PHE A 21 17.80 -5.76 -6.25
C PHE A 21 16.64 -6.04 -7.20
N GLU A 22 16.00 -7.20 -7.08
CA GLU A 22 14.83 -7.55 -7.89
C GLU A 22 13.67 -6.57 -7.67
N GLN A 23 13.43 -6.15 -6.42
CA GLN A 23 12.45 -5.11 -6.10
C GLN A 23 12.85 -3.76 -6.74
N ALA A 24 14.11 -3.35 -6.61
CA ALA A 24 14.63 -2.12 -7.20
C ALA A 24 14.49 -2.10 -8.73
N LEU A 25 14.70 -3.24 -9.39
CA LEU A 25 14.49 -3.36 -10.85
C LEU A 25 13.03 -3.15 -11.25
N ARG A 26 12.05 -3.61 -10.46
CA ARG A 26 10.62 -3.35 -10.72
C ARG A 26 10.32 -1.86 -10.64
N VAL A 27 10.89 -1.17 -9.63
CA VAL A 27 10.74 0.28 -9.47
C VAL A 27 11.36 1.02 -10.65
N LEU A 28 12.59 0.67 -11.04
CA LEU A 28 13.25 1.26 -12.21
C LEU A 28 12.48 1.01 -13.51
N HIS A 29 11.88 -0.16 -13.67
CA HIS A 29 11.02 -0.45 -14.81
C HIS A 29 9.80 0.48 -14.85
N ALA A 30 9.19 0.77 -13.70
CA ALA A 30 8.10 1.76 -13.63
C ALA A 30 8.59 3.17 -13.98
N ILE A 31 9.75 3.59 -13.46
CA ILE A 31 10.38 4.90 -13.75
C ILE A 31 10.68 5.06 -15.24
N VAL A 32 11.27 4.05 -15.88
CA VAL A 32 11.70 4.12 -17.29
C VAL A 32 10.51 4.08 -18.24
N ASN A 33 9.49 3.28 -17.95
CA ASN A 33 8.34 3.12 -18.85
C ASN A 33 7.27 4.19 -18.68
N ASN A 34 7.32 4.99 -17.61
CA ASN A 34 6.43 6.12 -17.50
C ASN A 34 6.87 7.21 -18.51
N SER A 35 5.96 7.58 -19.43
CA SER A 35 6.21 8.53 -20.52
C SER A 35 6.64 9.93 -20.04
N THR A 36 6.23 10.34 -18.85
CA THR A 36 6.64 11.60 -18.20
C THR A 36 8.02 11.50 -17.55
N SER A 37 8.49 10.28 -17.26
CA SER A 37 9.60 9.99 -16.35
C SER A 37 10.95 9.71 -17.02
N SER A 38 11.01 9.52 -18.35
CA SER A 38 12.29 9.47 -19.08
C SER A 38 13.15 10.74 -18.93
N ARG A 39 12.57 11.82 -18.38
CA ARG A 39 13.26 13.08 -18.05
C ARG A 39 14.06 13.04 -16.74
N TYR A 40 13.90 12.01 -15.91
CA TYR A 40 14.36 12.02 -14.51
C TYR A 40 15.58 11.14 -14.24
N LEU A 41 15.97 10.27 -15.16
CA LEU A 41 17.23 9.55 -15.06
C LEU A 41 18.33 10.33 -15.79
N SER A 42 19.48 10.51 -15.13
CA SER A 42 20.66 11.09 -15.78
C SER A 42 21.17 10.17 -16.90
N ASP A 43 21.84 10.75 -17.89
CA ASP A 43 22.50 9.98 -18.97
C ASP A 43 23.42 8.88 -18.42
N ASP A 44 24.11 9.15 -17.31
CA ASP A 44 25.01 8.20 -16.66
C ASP A 44 24.24 7.05 -15.99
N ASN A 45 23.09 7.35 -15.37
CA ASN A 45 22.21 6.33 -14.80
C ASN A 45 21.59 5.49 -15.91
N GLN A 46 21.17 6.09 -17.02
CA GLN A 46 20.64 5.37 -18.17
C GLN A 46 21.68 4.41 -18.77
N LYS A 47 22.91 4.87 -19.01
CA LYS A 47 24.01 4.01 -19.46
C LYS A 47 24.31 2.89 -18.48
N PHE A 48 24.22 3.17 -17.18
CA PHE A 48 24.37 2.12 -16.16
C PHE A 48 23.28 1.07 -16.27
N LEU A 49 22.00 1.46 -16.41
CA LEU A 49 20.89 0.50 -16.59
C LEU A 49 21.03 -0.33 -17.87
N GLU A 50 21.52 0.26 -18.96
CA GLU A 50 21.86 -0.46 -20.19
C GLU A 50 23.00 -1.47 -19.94
N SER A 51 24.03 -1.08 -19.18
CA SER A 51 25.13 -1.99 -18.81
C SER A 51 24.68 -3.16 -17.94
N LEU A 52 23.70 -2.93 -17.05
CA LEU A 52 23.10 -4.00 -16.24
C LEU A 52 22.41 -5.03 -17.13
N ALA A 53 21.71 -4.59 -18.18
CA ALA A 53 20.98 -5.48 -19.09
C ALA A 53 21.90 -6.39 -19.91
N GLN A 54 23.17 -6.01 -20.08
CA GLN A 54 24.20 -6.79 -20.78
C GLN A 54 25.10 -7.59 -19.82
N ALA A 55 24.95 -7.42 -18.50
CA ALA A 55 25.79 -8.08 -17.53
C ALA A 55 25.47 -9.57 -17.43
N GLU A 56 26.50 -10.42 -17.56
CA GLU A 56 26.34 -11.87 -17.41
C GLU A 56 25.99 -12.27 -15.96
N LYS A 57 26.59 -11.59 -14.99
CA LYS A 57 26.33 -11.77 -13.55
C LYS A 57 26.34 -10.43 -12.81
N ILE A 58 25.41 -10.28 -11.88
CA ILE A 58 25.28 -9.11 -11.02
C ILE A 58 26.13 -9.26 -9.76
N ALA A 59 26.96 -8.26 -9.46
CA ALA A 59 27.79 -8.15 -8.26
C ALA A 59 27.23 -7.12 -7.26
N ASN A 60 27.72 -7.12 -6.02
CA ASN A 60 27.26 -6.21 -4.95
C ASN A 60 27.36 -4.72 -5.35
N GLU A 61 28.44 -4.30 -6.03
CA GLU A 61 28.60 -2.91 -6.49
C GLU A 61 27.46 -2.45 -7.41
N GLN A 62 27.00 -3.34 -8.31
CA GLN A 62 25.88 -3.06 -9.20
C GLN A 62 24.57 -2.96 -8.42
N ILE A 63 24.41 -3.78 -7.37
CA ILE A 63 23.23 -3.75 -6.50
C ILE A 63 23.19 -2.43 -5.72
N GLU A 64 24.29 -2.05 -5.06
CA GLU A 64 24.39 -0.82 -4.29
C GLU A 64 24.08 0.40 -5.15
N LYS A 65 24.68 0.50 -6.34
CA LYS A 65 24.41 1.60 -7.27
C LYS A 65 22.96 1.62 -7.75
N THR A 66 22.34 0.46 -7.95
CA THR A 66 20.92 0.36 -8.34
C THR A 66 20.01 0.86 -7.23
N LEU A 67 20.27 0.46 -5.99
CA LEU A 67 19.52 0.92 -4.81
C LEU A 67 19.68 2.43 -4.59
N GLU A 68 20.88 2.98 -4.81
CA GLU A 68 21.13 4.41 -4.76
C GLU A 68 20.32 5.19 -5.79
N ILE A 69 20.30 4.71 -7.05
CA ILE A 69 19.49 5.32 -8.12
C ILE A 69 18.02 5.33 -7.72
N VAL A 70 17.48 4.20 -7.26
CA VAL A 70 16.08 4.12 -6.82
C VAL A 70 15.79 5.08 -5.66
N SER A 71 16.70 5.18 -4.68
CA SER A 71 16.49 6.02 -3.49
C SER A 71 16.54 7.52 -3.77
N THR A 72 17.14 7.92 -4.89
CA THR A 72 17.28 9.31 -5.33
C THR A 72 16.38 9.68 -6.50
N SER A 73 15.70 8.69 -7.10
CA SER A 73 14.76 8.89 -8.19
C SER A 73 13.33 8.97 -7.67
N ASP A 74 12.51 9.73 -8.38
CA ASP A 74 11.08 9.80 -8.13
C ASP A 74 10.33 8.89 -9.11
N VAL A 75 9.32 8.19 -8.60
CA VAL A 75 8.34 7.47 -9.41
C VAL A 75 7.15 8.39 -9.61
N ASP A 76 6.95 8.84 -10.84
CA ASP A 76 5.77 9.61 -11.20
C ASP A 76 4.51 8.74 -11.12
N VAL A 77 3.50 9.25 -10.41
CA VAL A 77 2.21 8.60 -10.20
C VAL A 77 1.11 9.59 -10.55
N ASP A 78 0.12 9.13 -11.31
CA ASP A 78 -1.07 9.92 -11.60
C ASP A 78 -1.86 10.18 -10.31
N PHE A 79 -2.09 11.47 -10.01
CA PHE A 79 -2.73 11.90 -8.78
C PHE A 79 -4.16 11.36 -8.64
N GLU A 80 -4.93 11.36 -9.73
CA GLU A 80 -6.33 10.91 -9.70
C GLU A 80 -6.42 9.40 -9.54
N ALA A 81 -5.59 8.64 -10.28
CA ALA A 81 -5.53 7.19 -10.13
C ALA A 81 -5.07 6.77 -8.73
N PHE A 82 -4.07 7.45 -8.16
CA PHE A 82 -3.64 7.19 -6.78
C PHE A 82 -4.75 7.52 -5.77
N LYS A 83 -5.45 8.65 -5.95
CA LYS A 83 -6.58 9.03 -5.10
C LYS A 83 -7.69 7.99 -5.14
N GLU A 84 -8.11 7.55 -6.32
CA GLU A 84 -9.14 6.51 -6.47
C GLU A 84 -8.71 5.20 -5.79
N LEU A 85 -7.46 4.76 -6.02
CA LEU A 85 -6.90 3.58 -5.37
C LEU A 85 -6.96 3.69 -3.84
N MET A 86 -6.54 4.83 -3.28
CA MET A 86 -6.53 5.04 -1.83
C MET A 86 -7.94 5.13 -1.23
N LEU A 87 -8.95 5.59 -1.97
CA LEU A 87 -10.34 5.62 -1.48
C LEU A 87 -10.99 4.23 -1.46
N GLU A 88 -10.50 3.30 -2.28
CA GLU A 88 -11.06 1.96 -2.43
C GLU A 88 -10.18 0.86 -1.82
N VAL A 89 -9.04 1.21 -1.23
CA VAL A 89 -8.05 0.25 -0.74
C VAL A 89 -8.65 -0.80 0.20
N ASP A 90 -9.52 -0.40 1.12
CA ASP A 90 -10.21 -1.31 2.05
C ASP A 90 -11.45 -1.97 1.47
N PHE A 91 -12.06 -1.36 0.44
CA PHE A 91 -13.09 -2.03 -0.34
C PHE A 91 -12.50 -3.25 -1.06
N VAL A 92 -11.33 -3.08 -1.69
CA VAL A 92 -10.61 -4.17 -2.36
C VAL A 92 -10.01 -5.15 -1.36
N ALA A 93 -9.45 -4.69 -0.23
CA ALA A 93 -8.83 -5.59 0.72
C ALA A 93 -9.84 -6.45 1.49
N VAL A 94 -10.95 -5.86 1.96
CA VAL A 94 -11.85 -6.50 2.92
C VAL A 94 -13.35 -6.21 2.68
N GLY A 95 -13.72 -5.59 1.56
CA GLY A 95 -15.11 -5.32 1.20
C GLY A 95 -15.77 -4.20 2.01
N LEU A 96 -15.00 -3.33 2.65
CA LEU A 96 -15.53 -2.17 3.36
C LEU A 96 -16.05 -1.10 2.39
N LYS A 97 -16.94 -0.22 2.85
CA LYS A 97 -17.41 0.90 2.03
C LYS A 97 -16.24 1.83 1.67
N SER A 98 -16.15 2.23 0.40
CA SER A 98 -15.17 3.21 -0.06
C SER A 98 -15.23 4.50 0.74
N TYR A 99 -14.06 5.09 0.97
CA TYR A 99 -13.92 6.34 1.70
C TYR A 99 -14.51 7.52 0.93
N SER A 100 -14.95 8.55 1.65
CA SER A 100 -15.28 9.83 1.03
C SER A 100 -14.01 10.58 0.64
N GLN A 101 -14.11 11.45 -0.37
CA GLN A 101 -12.99 12.32 -0.81
C GLN A 101 -12.36 13.12 0.35
N SER A 102 -13.19 13.58 1.30
CA SER A 102 -12.74 14.28 2.51
C SER A 102 -11.79 13.46 3.40
N GLN A 103 -11.84 12.13 3.33
CA GLN A 103 -10.90 11.28 4.09
C GLN A 103 -9.46 11.50 3.63
N LEU A 104 -9.22 11.81 2.35
CA LEU A 104 -7.88 12.04 1.82
C LEU A 104 -7.51 13.53 1.75
N LEU A 105 -8.49 14.38 1.45
CA LEU A 105 -8.24 15.78 1.04
C LEU A 105 -8.50 16.81 2.14
N ASP A 106 -9.20 16.45 3.23
CA ASP A 106 -9.45 17.39 4.32
C ASP A 106 -8.38 17.28 5.40
N LEU A 107 -8.00 18.44 5.96
CA LEU A 107 -7.03 18.53 7.07
C LEU A 107 -7.45 17.74 8.32
N ASN A 108 -8.76 17.64 8.57
CA ASN A 108 -9.31 16.89 9.70
C ASN A 108 -9.54 15.40 9.38
N GLY A 109 -9.36 15.01 8.11
CA GLY A 109 -9.34 13.62 7.70
C GLY A 109 -7.93 13.04 7.84
N GLY A 110 -7.58 12.25 6.85
CA GLY A 110 -6.26 11.69 6.61
C GLY A 110 -6.27 10.17 6.61
N HIS A 111 -5.45 9.58 5.75
CA HIS A 111 -5.39 8.13 5.57
C HIS A 111 -4.23 7.53 6.36
N TRP A 112 -4.48 6.41 7.03
CA TRP A 112 -3.46 5.75 7.86
C TRP A 112 -2.29 5.22 7.04
N ASP A 113 -2.56 4.64 5.87
CA ASP A 113 -1.52 4.14 4.96
C ASP A 113 -0.57 5.22 4.42
N LEU A 114 -0.90 6.50 4.58
CA LEU A 114 -0.01 7.61 4.20
C LEU A 114 0.90 8.05 5.35
N GLU A 115 0.69 7.54 6.57
CA GLU A 115 1.55 7.83 7.71
C GLU A 115 2.86 7.02 7.60
N VAL A 116 3.97 7.74 7.40
CA VAL A 116 5.31 7.14 7.33
C VAL A 116 6.13 7.60 8.55
N PRO A 117 6.40 6.73 9.54
CA PRO A 117 6.98 7.14 10.83
C PRO A 117 8.48 7.50 10.75
N SER A 118 9.20 7.10 9.70
CA SER A 118 10.59 7.50 9.45
C SER A 118 10.98 7.32 7.99
N LEU A 119 11.98 8.08 7.51
CA LEU A 119 12.54 7.92 6.17
C LEU A 119 13.66 6.86 6.21
N PRO A 120 13.44 5.64 5.70
CA PRO A 120 14.50 4.64 5.61
C PRO A 120 15.59 5.07 4.61
N LYS A 121 16.78 4.49 4.76
CA LYS A 121 17.92 4.73 3.85
C LYS A 121 17.62 4.24 2.43
N GLU A 122 16.98 3.08 2.32
CA GLU A 122 16.48 2.51 1.07
C GLU A 122 14.99 2.85 0.97
N ARG A 123 14.62 3.69 0.00
CA ARG A 123 13.25 4.18 -0.16
C ARG A 123 12.88 4.34 -1.62
N VAL A 124 11.59 4.44 -1.87
CA VAL A 124 11.03 4.86 -3.16
C VAL A 124 10.24 6.12 -2.88
N THR A 125 10.52 7.19 -3.62
CA THR A 125 9.74 8.43 -3.52
C THR A 125 8.70 8.42 -4.62
N PHE A 126 7.42 8.52 -4.25
CA PHE A 126 6.36 8.78 -5.22
C PHE A 126 6.17 10.27 -5.36
N ARG A 127 6.00 10.72 -6.59
CA ARG A 127 5.80 12.12 -6.94
C ARG A 127 4.53 12.26 -7.77
N PHE A 128 3.83 13.35 -7.53
CA PHE A 128 2.68 13.77 -8.30
C PHE A 128 3.05 15.02 -9.09
N ASP A 129 2.96 14.96 -10.42
CA ASP A 129 3.14 16.14 -11.27
C ASP A 129 1.78 16.76 -11.61
N ASN A 130 1.77 18.08 -11.83
CA ASN A 130 0.58 18.86 -12.22
C ASN A 130 -0.63 18.67 -11.29
N LEU A 131 -0.38 18.74 -9.97
CA LEU A 131 -1.43 18.63 -8.97
C LEU A 131 -2.63 19.53 -9.32
N PRO A 132 -3.87 18.99 -9.25
CA PRO A 132 -5.05 19.80 -9.43
C PRO A 132 -5.06 20.93 -8.40
N LYS A 133 -5.59 22.07 -8.81
CA LYS A 133 -5.68 23.26 -7.95
C LYS A 133 -7.12 23.46 -7.52
N ASP A 134 -7.29 23.88 -6.27
CA ASP A 134 -8.58 24.30 -5.74
C ASP A 134 -9.02 25.65 -6.34
N PRO A 135 -10.25 26.13 -6.04
CA PRO A 135 -10.74 27.42 -6.53
C PRO A 135 -9.88 28.63 -6.13
N ASP A 136 -9.06 28.50 -5.07
CA ASP A 136 -8.14 29.52 -4.58
C ASP A 136 -6.73 29.37 -5.19
N ASN A 137 -6.58 28.52 -6.22
CA ASN A 137 -5.34 28.24 -6.94
C ASN A 137 -4.23 27.62 -6.05
N LYS A 138 -4.63 26.96 -4.97
CA LYS A 138 -3.75 26.15 -4.11
C LYS A 138 -3.72 24.71 -4.63
N GLU A 139 -2.53 24.12 -4.69
CA GLU A 139 -2.37 22.70 -5.03
C GLU A 139 -3.06 21.81 -3.99
N MET A 140 -3.69 20.73 -4.45
CA MET A 140 -4.33 19.76 -3.58
C MET A 140 -3.28 18.88 -2.90
N ASP A 141 -3.47 18.66 -1.59
CA ASP A 141 -2.61 17.81 -0.77
C ASP A 141 -3.35 16.53 -0.37
N PHE A 142 -2.61 15.44 -0.16
CA PHE A 142 -3.10 14.30 0.62
C PHE A 142 -2.69 14.44 2.08
N TYR A 143 -3.63 14.20 2.98
CA TYR A 143 -3.36 14.22 4.42
C TYR A 143 -3.14 12.81 4.95
N ALA A 144 -2.07 12.63 5.72
CA ALA A 144 -1.85 11.43 6.52
C ALA A 144 -2.44 11.62 7.91
N CYS A 145 -3.08 10.57 8.45
CA CYS A 145 -3.54 10.57 9.84
C CYS A 145 -2.86 9.45 10.62
N SER A 146 -2.53 9.73 11.88
CA SER A 146 -2.00 8.71 12.76
C SER A 146 -3.11 7.83 13.29
N SER A 147 -2.97 6.52 13.15
CA SER A 147 -3.90 5.55 13.77
C SER A 147 -4.03 5.78 15.28
N LEU A 148 -2.99 6.34 15.94
CA LEU A 148 -3.00 6.69 17.35
C LEU A 148 -4.01 7.79 17.72
N LYS A 149 -4.35 8.69 16.78
CA LYS A 149 -5.34 9.75 16.99
C LYS A 149 -6.77 9.22 17.03
N ASP A 150 -7.01 8.09 16.36
CA ASP A 150 -8.33 7.45 16.27
C ASP A 150 -8.57 6.41 17.37
N LEU A 151 -7.57 6.17 18.23
CA LEU A 151 -7.69 5.26 19.36
C LEU A 151 -8.66 5.79 20.41
N LYS A 152 -9.81 5.14 20.52
CA LYS A 152 -10.77 5.36 21.61
C LYS A 152 -10.52 4.37 22.74
N LYS A 153 -10.28 4.87 23.96
CA LYS A 153 -10.23 4.02 25.16
C LYS A 153 -11.64 3.58 25.50
N GLY A 154 -11.88 2.27 25.50
CA GLY A 154 -13.18 1.69 25.81
C GLY A 154 -13.07 0.20 26.07
N VAL A 155 -14.19 -0.41 26.44
CA VAL A 155 -14.31 -1.86 26.58
C VAL A 155 -15.11 -2.38 25.40
N VAL A 156 -14.53 -3.37 24.72
CA VAL A 156 -15.18 -4.14 23.66
C VAL A 156 -15.36 -5.55 24.17
N ALA A 157 -16.55 -6.10 24.00
CA ALA A 157 -16.85 -7.50 24.28
C ALA A 157 -17.18 -8.21 22.97
N ILE A 158 -16.48 -9.31 22.69
CA ILE A 158 -16.68 -10.13 21.51
C ILE A 158 -17.05 -11.53 21.98
N ASP A 159 -18.21 -12.00 21.54
CA ASP A 159 -18.69 -13.35 21.79
C ASP A 159 -18.43 -14.20 20.55
N PHE A 160 -17.44 -15.10 20.64
CA PHE A 160 -17.09 -16.04 19.57
C PHE A 160 -17.93 -17.31 19.68
N GLY A 161 -19.18 -17.23 19.21
CA GLY A 161 -20.06 -18.38 19.10
C GLY A 161 -19.63 -19.34 17.98
N THR A 162 -20.09 -20.58 18.06
CA THR A 162 -19.77 -21.63 17.07
C THR A 162 -20.31 -21.31 15.67
N LYS A 163 -21.46 -20.63 15.58
CA LYS A 163 -22.09 -20.28 14.29
C LYS A 163 -21.91 -18.82 13.93
N SER A 164 -22.06 -17.94 14.92
CA SER A 164 -21.97 -16.50 14.76
C SER A 164 -21.10 -15.87 15.84
N THR A 165 -20.50 -14.74 15.49
CA THR A 165 -19.70 -13.87 16.33
C THR A 165 -20.42 -12.53 16.46
N THR A 166 -20.61 -12.08 17.69
CA THR A 166 -21.24 -10.79 17.99
C THR A 166 -20.24 -9.90 18.71
N ALA A 167 -20.15 -8.64 18.32
CA ALA A 167 -19.30 -7.65 18.98
C ALA A 167 -20.16 -6.55 19.59
N SER A 168 -19.71 -6.02 20.73
CA SER A 168 -20.33 -4.88 21.39
C SER A 168 -19.27 -3.97 22.00
N TYR A 169 -19.57 -2.68 22.10
CA TYR A 169 -18.69 -1.71 22.74
C TYR A 169 -19.50 -0.81 23.68
N MET A 170 -18.82 -0.26 24.69
CA MET A 170 -19.39 0.78 25.56
C MET A 170 -19.13 2.16 24.92
N ASP A 171 -20.19 2.93 24.69
CA ASP A 171 -20.07 4.30 24.20
C ASP A 171 -19.64 5.30 25.29
N GLU A 172 -19.40 6.55 24.89
CA GLU A 172 -18.97 7.63 25.80
C GLU A 172 -19.98 7.93 26.93
N THR A 173 -21.25 7.52 26.77
CA THR A 173 -22.30 7.67 27.78
C THR A 173 -22.38 6.49 28.75
N GLY A 174 -21.55 5.46 28.55
CA GLY A 174 -21.59 4.21 29.31
C GLY A 174 -22.63 3.20 28.81
N THR A 175 -23.25 3.44 27.65
CA THR A 175 -24.27 2.56 27.08
C THR A 175 -23.61 1.51 26.19
N TYR A 176 -23.98 0.24 26.37
CA TYR A 176 -23.51 -0.86 25.51
C TYR A 176 -24.25 -0.87 24.18
N ARG A 177 -23.49 -0.93 23.08
CA ARG A 177 -24.00 -0.98 21.70
C ARG A 177 -23.43 -2.17 20.96
N LEU A 178 -24.27 -2.83 20.18
CA LEU A 178 -23.85 -3.90 19.27
C LEU A 178 -23.16 -3.31 18.03
N LEU A 179 -22.13 -4.00 17.55
CA LEU A 179 -21.37 -3.64 16.37
C LEU A 179 -21.71 -4.61 15.23
N SER A 180 -22.17 -4.04 14.11
CA SER A 180 -22.35 -4.80 12.87
C SER A 180 -21.02 -4.80 12.12
N ILE A 181 -20.46 -6.00 11.88
CA ILE A 181 -19.15 -6.16 11.22
C ILE A 181 -19.33 -6.62 9.77
N SER A 182 -20.36 -7.44 9.50
CA SER A 182 -20.71 -7.93 8.17
C SER A 182 -22.14 -7.55 7.81
N GLY A 183 -22.33 -6.90 6.66
CA GLY A 183 -23.66 -6.64 6.09
C GLY A 183 -23.81 -5.28 5.41
N LEU A 184 -24.83 -5.17 4.54
CA LEU A 184 -25.34 -3.89 4.07
C LEU A 184 -25.76 -3.06 5.29
N VAL A 185 -25.19 -1.87 5.44
CA VAL A 185 -25.45 -0.94 6.55
C VAL A 185 -26.95 -0.66 6.75
N ASP A 186 -27.74 -0.81 5.67
CA ASP A 186 -29.17 -0.54 5.61
C ASP A 186 -30.07 -1.74 6.03
N ASP A 187 -29.53 -2.88 6.44
CA ASP A 187 -30.35 -3.95 7.00
C ASP A 187 -30.86 -3.54 8.40
N ALA A 188 -32.19 -3.57 8.60
CA ALA A 188 -32.84 -3.31 9.88
C ALA A 188 -32.97 -4.58 10.75
N SER A 189 -32.55 -5.74 10.24
CA SER A 189 -32.69 -7.01 10.93
C SER A 189 -31.81 -7.09 12.20
N PRO A 190 -32.27 -7.75 13.28
CA PRO A 190 -31.42 -8.06 14.43
C PRO A 190 -30.23 -8.95 14.07
N THR A 191 -30.36 -9.75 13.01
CA THR A 191 -29.33 -10.68 12.52
C THR A 191 -28.10 -10.00 11.95
N LYS A 192 -28.15 -8.70 11.65
CA LYS A 192 -26.99 -7.93 11.15
C LYS A 192 -25.84 -7.79 12.15
N PHE A 193 -26.10 -8.04 13.42
CA PHE A 193 -25.08 -8.02 14.48
C PHE A 193 -24.41 -9.39 14.67
N GLU A 194 -24.94 -10.42 14.03
CA GLU A 194 -24.39 -11.77 14.04
C GLU A 194 -23.56 -12.02 12.78
N ASN A 195 -22.25 -12.13 12.94
CA ASN A 195 -21.32 -12.32 11.83
C ASN A 195 -20.93 -13.80 11.77
N PRO A 196 -20.95 -14.48 10.61
CA PRO A 196 -20.62 -15.90 10.54
C PRO A 196 -19.21 -16.17 11.07
N THR A 197 -19.05 -17.16 11.96
CA THR A 197 -17.73 -17.58 12.48
C THR A 197 -17.05 -18.55 11.52
N ILE A 198 -16.89 -18.12 10.26
CA ILE A 198 -16.35 -18.95 9.16
C ILE A 198 -15.27 -18.14 8.43
N MET A 199 -14.21 -18.84 8.01
CA MET A 199 -13.20 -18.31 7.11
C MET A 199 -13.01 -19.28 5.94
N GLU A 200 -13.04 -18.76 4.72
CA GLU A 200 -12.84 -19.54 3.50
C GLU A 200 -11.61 -19.02 2.74
N PHE A 201 -10.76 -19.92 2.27
CA PHE A 201 -9.67 -19.59 1.35
C PHE A 201 -9.95 -20.17 -0.03
N ARG A 202 -10.42 -19.34 -0.96
CA ARG A 202 -10.63 -19.74 -2.37
C ARG A 202 -9.32 -20.12 -3.05
N HIS A 203 -8.28 -19.30 -2.87
CA HIS A 203 -6.97 -19.48 -3.48
C HIS A 203 -5.84 -19.42 -2.45
N ARG A 204 -5.78 -20.41 -1.55
CA ARG A 204 -4.83 -20.43 -0.42
C ARG A 204 -3.37 -20.10 -0.79
N LYS A 205 -2.84 -20.64 -1.88
CA LYS A 205 -1.45 -20.38 -2.29
C LYS A 205 -1.24 -18.92 -2.67
N LYS A 206 -2.14 -18.35 -3.47
CA LYS A 206 -2.13 -16.93 -3.88
C LYS A 206 -2.23 -16.03 -2.65
N PHE A 207 -3.19 -16.30 -1.77
CA PHE A 207 -3.36 -15.56 -0.52
C PHE A 207 -2.09 -15.53 0.33
N ILE A 208 -1.44 -16.69 0.57
CA ILE A 208 -0.20 -16.72 1.37
C ILE A 208 0.91 -15.89 0.72
N THR A 209 1.04 -15.96 -0.61
CA THR A 209 2.02 -15.17 -1.34
C THR A 209 1.75 -13.67 -1.23
N GLU A 210 0.51 -13.23 -1.45
CA GLU A 210 0.12 -11.81 -1.38
C GLU A 210 0.16 -11.27 0.05
N TYR A 211 -0.27 -12.07 1.02
CA TYR A 211 -0.24 -11.72 2.44
C TYR A 211 1.18 -11.46 2.94
N ASN A 212 2.16 -12.24 2.47
CA ASN A 212 3.56 -12.02 2.79
C ASN A 212 4.20 -10.87 2.01
N ALA A 213 3.58 -10.42 0.90
CA ALA A 213 4.12 -9.35 0.06
C ALA A 213 3.73 -7.94 0.53
N LEU A 214 2.59 -7.79 1.23
CA LEU A 214 2.02 -6.51 1.64
C LEU A 214 1.95 -6.34 3.16
N ASP A 215 2.99 -6.75 3.89
CA ASP A 215 3.04 -6.68 5.37
C ASP A 215 1.73 -7.13 6.04
N HIS A 216 1.20 -8.26 5.58
CA HIS A 216 0.00 -8.89 6.14
C HIS A 216 -1.34 -8.21 5.80
N ARG A 217 -1.39 -7.35 4.76
CA ARG A 217 -2.62 -6.77 4.21
C ARG A 217 -2.80 -7.08 2.72
N PRO A 218 -3.12 -8.33 2.36
CA PRO A 218 -3.36 -8.68 0.96
C PRO A 218 -4.65 -8.06 0.45
N PHE A 219 -4.68 -7.76 -0.85
CA PHE A 219 -5.94 -7.53 -1.56
C PHE A 219 -6.70 -8.86 -1.72
N THR A 220 -8.03 -8.84 -1.65
CA THR A 220 -8.85 -10.06 -1.75
C THR A 220 -9.88 -9.94 -2.90
N GLU A 221 -10.35 -11.10 -3.39
CA GLU A 221 -11.27 -11.24 -4.55
C GLU A 221 -12.57 -11.98 -4.19
#